data_AF-A0A0K2JGU9-F1
#
_entry.id   AF-A0A0K2JGU9-F1
#
_cell.length_a   1.000
_cell.length_b   1.000
_cell.length_c   1.000
_cell.angle_alpha   90.00
_cell.angle_beta   90.00
_cell.angle_gamma   90.00
#
_symmetry.space_group_name_H-M   'P 1'
#
loop_
_entity.id
_entity.type
_entity.pdbx_description
1 polymer ?
#
loop_
_entity_poly.entity_id
_entity_poly.type
_entity_poly.pdbx_seq_one_letter_code
_entity_poly.pdbx_strand_id
1 'polypeptide(L)' 'MTITESIKFDKLQEENEALKKELAELKEQQLYKEDFDEYCQYVNGRREDTFIIKDKSLYKKLPSKDVEYEKVK' A
#
# COMPACT_ATOMS: atom_id res chain seq x y z
N MET A 1 1.97 -39.08 -7.91
CA MET A 1 2.86 -37.91 -7.92
C MET A 1 4.29 -38.43 -7.90
N THR A 2 5.09 -38.10 -8.91
CA THR A 2 6.51 -38.50 -8.96
C THR A 2 7.34 -37.62 -8.03
N ILE A 3 8.51 -38.09 -7.58
CA ILE A 3 9.41 -37.33 -6.70
C ILE A 3 9.74 -35.95 -7.31
N THR A 4 9.88 -35.89 -8.63
CA THR A 4 10.10 -34.65 -9.38
C THR A 4 8.90 -33.71 -9.39
N GLU A 5 7.68 -34.25 -9.43
CA GLU A 5 6.46 -33.45 -9.32
C GLU A 5 6.31 -32.85 -7.92
N SER A 6 6.64 -33.61 -6.87
CA SER A 6 6.61 -33.15 -5.48
C SER A 6 7.60 -32.00 -5.25
N ILE A 7 8.86 -32.13 -5.67
CA ILE A 7 9.87 -31.05 -5.54
C ILE A 7 9.45 -29.78 -6.29
N LYS A 8 8.81 -29.92 -7.46
CA LYS A 8 8.31 -28.77 -8.21
C LYS A 8 7.14 -28.09 -7.50
N PHE A 9 6.26 -28.87 -6.86
CA PHE A 9 5.12 -28.34 -6.11
C PHE A 9 5.58 -27.56 -4.87
N ASP A 10 6.54 -28.10 -4.11
CA ASP A 10 7.06 -27.45 -2.90
C ASP A 10 7.69 -26.07 -3.22
N LYS A 11 8.50 -25.99 -4.29
CA LYS A 11 9.08 -24.72 -4.76
C LYS A 11 8.02 -23.70 -5.18
N LEU A 12 6.98 -24.15 -5.90
CA LEU A 12 5.88 -23.28 -6.31
C LEU A 12 5.06 -22.80 -5.10
N GLN A 13 4.97 -23.60 -4.04
CA GLN A 13 4.32 -23.19 -2.81
C GLN A 13 5.13 -22.12 -2.08
N GLU A 14 6.44 -22.31 -1.95
CA GLU A 14 7.35 -21.31 -1.36
C GLU A 14 7.31 -19.97 -2.13
N GLU A 15 7.39 -20.00 -3.46
CA GLU A 15 7.29 -18.79 -4.29
C GLU A 15 5.93 -18.09 -4.13
N ASN A 16 4.84 -18.84 -4.06
CA ASN A 16 3.50 -18.26 -3.84
C ASN A 16 3.37 -17.61 -2.46
N GLU A 17 3.95 -18.19 -1.42
CA GLU A 17 3.94 -17.61 -0.07
C GLU A 17 4.77 -16.33 -0.02
N ALA A 18 5.95 -16.31 -0.66
CA ALA A 18 6.77 -15.11 -0.78
C ALA A 18 6.04 -13.98 -1.52
N LEU A 19 5.43 -14.28 -2.69
CA LEU A 19 4.68 -13.30 -3.48
C LEU A 19 3.46 -12.76 -2.73
N LYS A 20 2.74 -13.60 -1.97
CA LYS A 20 1.62 -13.14 -1.13
C LYS A 20 2.08 -12.14 -0.07
N LYS A 21 3.27 -12.37 0.51
CA LYS A 21 3.84 -11.48 1.51
C LYS A 21 4.25 -10.13 0.89
N GLU A 22 4.95 -10.14 -0.23
CA GLU A 22 5.31 -8.92 -0.96
C GLU A 22 4.06 -8.12 -1.38
N LEU A 23 3.01 -8.81 -1.86
CA LEU A 23 1.77 -8.18 -2.27
C LEU A 23 1.01 -7.56 -1.08
N ALA A 24 1.04 -8.20 0.08
CA ALA A 24 0.49 -7.63 1.32
C ALA A 24 1.25 -6.37 1.75
N GLU A 25 2.58 -6.41 1.75
CA GLU A 25 3.42 -5.25 2.08
C GLU A 25 3.23 -4.10 1.08
N LEU A 26 3.09 -4.39 -0.22
CA LEU A 26 2.86 -3.38 -1.25
C LEU A 26 1.47 -2.73 -1.10
N LYS A 27 0.45 -3.50 -0.72
CA LYS A 27 -0.90 -2.98 -0.44
C LYS A 27 -0.92 -2.07 0.80
N GLU A 28 -0.19 -2.41 1.85
CA GLU A 28 -0.07 -1.54 3.02
C GLU A 28 0.58 -0.18 2.69
N GLN A 29 1.43 -0.12 1.66
CA GLN A 29 2.13 1.10 1.24
C GLN A 29 1.32 1.99 0.28
N GLN A 30 0.24 1.49 -0.32
CA GLN A 30 -0.57 2.25 -1.28
C GLN A 30 -1.80 2.85 -0.59
N LEU A 31 -1.91 4.18 -0.61
CA LEU A 31 -3.17 4.86 -0.28
C LEU A 31 -4.06 4.97 -1.53
N TYR A 32 -5.30 4.52 -1.43
CA TYR A 32 -6.32 4.68 -2.46
C TYR A 32 -7.07 6.00 -2.29
N LYS A 33 -7.70 6.48 -3.37
CA LYS A 33 -8.53 7.70 -3.29
C LYS A 33 -9.68 7.56 -2.28
N GLU A 34 -10.18 6.34 -2.09
CA GLU A 34 -11.24 6.04 -1.13
C GLU A 34 -10.81 6.20 0.34
N ASP A 35 -9.50 6.25 0.60
CA ASP A 35 -8.93 6.36 1.95
C ASP A 35 -8.84 7.81 2.46
N PHE A 36 -9.23 8.77 1.62
CA PHE A 36 -9.24 10.20 1.94
C PHE A 36 -10.66 10.76 2.00
N ASP A 37 -10.90 11.62 2.99
CA ASP A 37 -12.04 12.53 3.00
C ASP A 37 -11.60 13.93 2.56
N GLU A 38 -12.48 14.59 1.81
CA GLU A 38 -12.33 16.01 1.49
C GLU A 38 -12.67 16.84 2.73
N TYR A 39 -11.73 17.68 3.14
CA TYR A 39 -11.85 18.55 4.31
C TYR A 39 -11.76 20.00 3.87
N CYS A 40 -12.86 20.72 4.08
CA CYS A 40 -12.96 22.15 3.79
C CYS A 40 -12.88 22.94 5.09
N GLN A 41 -11.97 23.92 5.16
CA GLN A 41 -11.90 24.87 6.27
C GLN A 41 -11.95 26.31 5.77
N TYR A 42 -12.42 27.23 6.62
CA TYR A 42 -12.38 28.66 6.33
C TYR A 42 -11.30 29.32 7.19
N VAL A 43 -10.25 29.82 6.55
CA VAL A 43 -9.16 30.55 7.22
C VAL A 43 -9.16 31.98 6.71
N ASN A 44 -9.30 32.96 7.61
CA ASN A 44 -9.34 34.38 7.28
C ASN A 44 -10.37 34.73 6.19
N GLY A 45 -11.54 34.06 6.20
CA GLY A 45 -12.62 34.29 5.23
C GLY A 45 -12.40 33.66 3.85
N ARG A 46 -11.35 32.84 3.66
CA ARG A 46 -11.10 32.07 2.43
C ARG A 46 -11.35 30.59 2.69
N ARG A 47 -11.99 29.93 1.72
CA ARG A 47 -12.16 28.48 1.71
C ARG A 47 -10.83 27.83 1.30
N GLU A 48 -10.36 26.90 2.12
CA GLU A 48 -9.22 26.04 1.84
C GLU A 48 -9.72 24.58 1.83
N ASP A 49 -9.57 23.93 0.68
CA ASP A 49 -9.93 22.53 0.49
C ASP A 49 -8.65 21.67 0.61
N THR A 50 -8.71 20.64 1.44
CA THR A 50 -7.60 19.72 1.73
C THR A 50 -8.09 18.28 1.80
N PHE A 51 -7.18 17.31 1.73
CA PHE A 51 -7.52 15.89 1.87
C PHE A 51 -6.94 15.35 3.18
N ILE A 52 -7.78 14.66 3.96
CA ILE A 52 -7.38 14.02 5.21
C ILE A 52 -7.61 12.52 5.14
N ILE A 53 -6.68 11.73 5.68
CA ILE A 53 -6.81 10.27 5.75
C ILE A 53 -7.90 9.92 6.76
N LYS A 54 -8.85 9.05 6.38
CA LYS A 54 -10.00 8.67 7.22
C LYS A 54 -9.58 7.91 8.48
N ASP A 55 -8.78 6.87 8.30
CA ASP A 55 -8.30 6.04 9.39
C ASP A 55 -6.77 5.90 9.33
N LYS A 56 -6.10 6.65 10.20
CA LYS A 56 -4.64 6.64 10.31
C LYS A 56 -4.11 5.34 10.93
N SER A 57 -4.95 4.55 11.59
CA SER A 57 -4.53 3.31 12.26
C SER A 57 -4.34 2.15 11.28
N LEU A 58 -5.02 2.20 10.12
CA LEU A 58 -4.86 1.21 9.04
C LEU A 58 -3.48 1.28 8.38
N TYR A 59 -2.73 2.37 8.59
CA TYR A 59 -1.42 2.58 7.98
C TYR A 59 -0.34 2.58 9.06
N LYS A 60 0.24 1.40 9.32
CA LYS A 60 1.30 1.21 10.32
C LYS A 60 2.60 1.91 9.95
N LYS A 61 2.84 2.13 8.66
CA LYS A 61 3.93 2.92 8.09
C LYS A 61 3.36 3.77 6.96
N LEU A 62 2.94 4.99 7.27
CA LEU A 62 2.78 5.97 6.19
C LEU A 62 4.16 6.19 5.57
N PRO A 63 4.29 6.20 4.23
CA PRO A 63 5.54 6.59 3.61
C PRO A 63 5.92 7.96 4.16
N SER A 64 7.14 8.09 4.73
CA SER A 64 7.59 9.39 5.20
C SER A 64 7.64 10.34 4.00
N LYS A 65 7.48 11.64 4.25
CA LYS A 65 7.61 12.67 3.21
C LYS A 65 8.95 12.63 2.46
N ASP A 66 9.92 11.88 2.96
CA ASP A 66 11.30 11.80 2.46
C ASP A 66 11.50 10.63 1.47
N VAL A 67 10.44 9.89 1.12
CA VAL A 67 10.52 8.89 0.05
C VAL A 67 10.45 9.60 -1.30
N GLU A 68 11.61 9.81 -1.92
CA GLU A 68 11.70 10.25 -3.31
C GLU A 68 11.24 9.12 -4.25
N TYR A 69 10.04 9.27 -4.84
CA TYR A 69 9.57 8.34 -5.85
C TYR A 69 10.24 8.63 -7.19
N GLU A 70 11.11 7.73 -7.63
CA GLU A 70 11.64 7.76 -8.99
C GLU A 70 10.48 7.54 -9.97
N LYS A 71 10.18 8.55 -10.80
CA LYS A 71 9.24 8.37 -11.92
C LYS A 71 9.89 7.42 -12.92
N VAL A 72 9.42 6.18 -12.93
CA VAL A 72 9.76 5.22 -13.99
C VAL A 72 9.26 5.82 -15.32
N LYS A 73 10.20 6.08 -16.23
CA LYS A 73 9.96 6.63 -17.58
C LYS A 73 9.44 5.57 -18.54
#